data_AF-A0A7W2X878-F1
#
_entry.id   AF-A0A7W2X878-F1
#
_cell.length_a   1.000
_cell.length_b   1.000
_cell.length_c   1.000
_cell.angle_alpha   90.00
_cell.angle_beta   90.00
_cell.angle_gamma   90.00
#
_symmetry.space_group_name_H-M   'P 1'
#
loop_
_entity.id
_entity.type
_entity.pdbx_description
1 polymer ?
#
loop_
_entity_poly.entity_id
_entity_poly.type
_entity_poly.pdbx_seq_one_letter_code
_entity_poly.pdbx_strand_id
1 'polypeptide(L)' 'MMHCPFCKCPAHTRTSRYLSETVKHAYYQCTNILCSATFRTMESLDSVIRPPSETELKDDEFISAHAGKAKKQSL' A
#
# COMPACT_ATOMS: atom_id res chain seq x y z
N MET A 1 -3.99 -8.89 6.14
CA MET A 1 -3.63 -8.73 7.57
C MET A 1 -2.48 -9.68 7.85
N MET A 2 -1.35 -9.20 8.37
CA MET A 2 -0.19 -10.05 8.65
C MET A 2 -0.39 -10.78 9.98
N HIS A 3 0.09 -12.02 10.08
CA HIS A 3 0.13 -12.75 11.35
C HIS A 3 1.35 -12.32 12.16
N CYS A 4 1.17 -12.20 13.48
CA CYS A 4 2.27 -11.91 14.40
C CYS A 4 3.35 -13.00 14.30
N PRO A 5 4.63 -12.66 14.10
CA PRO A 5 5.67 -13.67 13.95
C PRO A 5 5.87 -14.51 15.22
N PHE A 6 5.53 -13.97 16.39
CA PHE A 6 5.74 -14.58 17.70
C PHE A 6 4.58 -15.50 18.13
N CYS A 7 3.35 -15.00 18.12
CA CYS A 7 2.18 -15.74 18.65
C CYS A 7 1.18 -16.19 17.58
N LYS A 8 1.43 -15.86 16.30
CA LYS A 8 0.58 -16.19 15.13
C LYS A 8 -0.84 -15.61 15.16
N CYS A 9 -1.23 -14.89 16.21
CA CYS A 9 -2.46 -14.10 16.23
C CYS A 9 -2.43 -13.03 15.11
N PRO A 10 -3.61 -12.58 14.65
CA PRO A 10 -3.69 -11.50 13.68
C PRO A 10 -3.01 -10.21 14.18
N ALA A 11 -2.47 -9.41 13.28
CA ALA A 11 -1.91 -8.10 13.59
C ALA A 11 -2.52 -7.01 12.70
N HIS A 12 -2.97 -5.92 13.30
CA HIS A 12 -3.57 -4.80 12.57
C HIS A 12 -2.52 -3.83 12.08
N THR A 13 -2.66 -3.39 10.83
CA THR A 13 -1.88 -2.27 10.29
C THR A 13 -2.27 -0.99 11.04
N ARG A 14 -1.28 -0.29 11.59
CA ARG A 14 -1.47 1.02 12.24
C ARG A 14 -1.20 2.16 11.27
N THR A 15 -0.10 2.07 10.55
CA THR A 15 0.29 3.05 9.54
C THR A 15 1.03 2.36 8.41
N SER A 16 1.14 3.04 7.27
CA SER A 16 2.01 2.62 6.19
C SER A 16 2.66 3.80 5.50
N ARG A 17 3.84 3.57 4.92
CA ARG A 17 4.54 4.56 4.11
C ARG A 17 5.12 3.90 2.86
N TYR A 18 5.05 4.58 1.73
CA TYR A 18 5.77 4.17 0.53
C TYR A 18 7.23 4.59 0.66
N LEU A 19 8.15 3.69 0.30
CA LEU A 19 9.56 4.02 0.13
C LEU A 19 9.90 4.29 -1.33
N SER A 20 9.17 3.66 -2.25
CA SER A 20 9.19 3.92 -3.69
C SER A 20 7.78 3.72 -4.26
N GLU A 21 7.60 3.91 -5.56
CA GLU A 21 6.33 3.61 -6.25
C GLU A 21 5.91 2.14 -6.13
N THR A 22 6.89 1.24 -5.97
CA THR A 22 6.67 -0.22 -5.93
C THR A 22 6.86 -0.85 -4.56
N VAL A 23 7.45 -0.14 -3.59
CA VAL A 23 7.77 -0.67 -2.27
C VAL A 23 7.06 0.11 -1.17
N LYS A 24 6.29 -0.60 -0.36
CA LYS A 24 5.53 -0.09 0.77
C LYS A 24 6.00 -0.73 2.07
N HIS A 25 6.02 0.05 3.14
CA HIS A 25 6.14 -0.47 4.47
C HIS A 25 4.85 -0.30 5.25
N ALA A 26 4.48 -1.34 5.98
CA ALA A 26 3.34 -1.33 6.87
C ALA A 26 3.80 -1.69 8.29
N TYR A 27 3.30 -0.93 9.26
CA TYR A 27 3.56 -1.14 10.68
C TYR A 27 2.36 -1.85 11.29
N TYR A 28 2.60 -2.93 12.01
CA TYR A 28 1.59 -3.81 12.57
C TYR A 28 1.69 -3.88 14.08
N GLN A 29 0.54 -4.00 14.73
CA GLN A 29 0.44 -4.35 16.14
C GLN A 29 -0.40 -5.62 16.29
N CYS A 30 0.13 -6.60 17.02
CA CYS A 30 -0.57 -7.83 17.36
C CYS A 30 -1.88 -7.52 18.13
N THR A 31 -2.97 -8.22 17.79
CA THR A 31 -4.27 -8.07 18.48
C THR A 31 -4.29 -8.71 19.86
N ASN A 32 -3.50 -9.77 20.06
CA ASN A 32 -3.32 -10.36 21.38
C ASN A 32 -2.59 -9.35 22.29
N ILE A 33 -3.31 -8.78 23.25
CA ILE A 33 -2.84 -7.75 24.19
C ILE A 33 -1.67 -8.26 25.03
N LEU A 34 -1.63 -9.54 25.36
CA LEU A 34 -0.50 -10.12 26.10
C LEU A 34 0.78 -10.17 25.25
N CYS A 35 0.64 -10.34 23.94
CA CYS A 35 1.78 -10.31 23.03
C CYS A 35 2.18 -8.87 22.69
N SER A 36 1.21 -8.03 22.30
CA SER A 36 1.37 -6.61 21.94
C SER A 36 2.52 -6.30 20.96
N ALA A 37 3.08 -7.31 20.31
CA ALA A 37 4.24 -7.18 19.46
C ALA A 37 3.97 -6.17 18.36
N THR A 38 4.88 -5.21 18.23
CA THR A 38 4.85 -4.19 17.19
C THR A 38 5.99 -4.45 16.23
N PHE A 39 5.67 -4.59 14.95
CA PHE A 39 6.64 -4.96 13.92
C PHE A 39 6.32 -4.29 12.60
N ARG A 40 7.29 -4.26 11.69
CA ARG A 40 7.19 -3.63 10.38
C ARG A 40 7.43 -4.69 9.31
N THR A 41 6.62 -4.69 8.26
CA THR A 41 6.89 -5.47 7.05
C THR A 41 7.23 -4.56 5.88
N MET A 42 7.84 -5.15 4.86
CA MET A 42 8.06 -4.54 3.55
C MET A 42 7.24 -5.34 2.54
N GLU A 43 6.38 -4.66 1.79
CA GLU A 43 5.56 -5.19 0.71
C GLU A 43 6.08 -4.58 -0.59
N SER A 44 6.36 -5.42 -1.59
CA SER A 44 6.91 -5.00 -2.88
C SER A 44 6.07 -5.53 -4.03
N LEU A 45 5.82 -4.70 -5.05
CA LEU A 45 5.27 -5.15 -6.32
C LEU A 45 6.28 -6.07 -7.00
N ASP A 46 5.90 -7.33 -7.16
CA ASP A 46 6.71 -8.34 -7.86
C ASP A 46 6.57 -8.22 -9.38
N SER A 47 5.35 -8.36 -9.90
CA SER A 47 5.06 -8.20 -11.32
C SER A 47 3.62 -7.74 -11.59
N VAL A 48 3.40 -7.06 -12.73
CA VAL A 48 2.07 -6.69 -13.24
C VAL A 48 1.60 -7.78 -14.20
N ILE A 49 0.59 -8.56 -13.81
CA ILE A 49 0.07 -9.66 -14.64
C ILE A 49 -0.75 -9.14 -15.84
N ARG A 50 -1.49 -8.04 -15.65
CA ARG A 50 -2.26 -7.37 -16.70
C ARG A 50 -2.35 -5.88 -16.39
N PRO A 51 -1.88 -4.98 -17.29
CA PRO A 51 -2.09 -3.55 -17.11
C PRO A 51 -3.58 -3.19 -17.29
N PRO A 52 -4.03 -2.02 -16.80
CA PRO A 52 -5.35 -1.49 -17.13
C PRO A 52 -5.58 -1.48 -18.64
N SER A 53 -6.84 -1.60 -19.09
CA SER A 53 -7.18 -1.40 -20.50
C SER A 53 -6.82 0.02 -20.92
N GLU A 54 -6.17 0.18 -22.07
CA GLU A 54 -6.06 1.46 -22.75
C GLU A 54 -7.47 1.89 -23.17
N THR A 55 -8.20 2.55 -22.27
CA THR A 55 -9.30 3.39 -22.71
C THR A 55 -8.64 4.57 -23.39
N GLU A 56 -8.75 4.67 -24.72
CA GLU A 56 -8.40 5.92 -25.40
C GLU A 56 -9.15 7.04 -24.70
N LEU A 57 -8.42 7.87 -23.97
CA LEU A 57 -8.92 9.00 -23.17
C LEU A 57 -9.48 10.09 -24.10
N LYS A 58 -10.57 9.81 -24.79
CA LYS A 58 -11.24 10.81 -25.63
C LYS A 58 -12.63 11.18 -25.15
N ASP A 59 -13.42 10.29 -24.54
CA ASP A 59 -14.86 10.62 -24.38
C ASP A 59 -15.53 10.29 -23.03
N ASP A 60 -14.78 10.02 -21.95
CA ASP A 60 -15.41 9.76 -20.64
C ASP A 60 -15.19 10.90 -19.64
N GLU A 61 -16.15 11.84 -19.60
CA GLU A 61 -16.23 13.00 -18.70
C GLU A 61 -16.12 12.63 -17.20
N PHE A 62 -16.38 11.37 -16.84
CA PHE A 62 -16.40 10.88 -15.46
C PHE A 62 -15.01 10.54 -14.87
N ILE A 63 -13.98 10.31 -15.70
CA ILE A 63 -12.64 9.89 -15.22
C ILE A 63 -11.75 11.10 -14.84
N SER A 64 -12.12 12.32 -15.25
CA SER A 64 -11.27 13.52 -15.10
C SER A 64 -11.07 13.99 -13.63
N ALA A 65 -11.86 13.49 -12.68
CA ALA A 65 -11.82 13.93 -11.28
C ALA A 65 -10.63 13.38 -10.46
N HIS A 66 -9.98 12.29 -10.90
CA HIS A 66 -8.96 11.59 -10.10
C HIS A 66 -7.57 11.49 -10.75
N ALA A 67 -7.36 12.07 -11.93
CA ALA A 67 -6.02 12.23 -12.52
C ALA A 67 -5.24 13.31 -11.75
N GLY A 68 -4.76 12.93 -10.56
CA GLY A 68 -3.99 13.77 -9.66
C GLY A 68 -2.76 14.36 -10.34
N LYS A 69 -2.71 15.69 -10.36
CA LYS A 69 -1.61 16.52 -10.86
C LYS A 69 -0.27 16.02 -10.30
N ALA A 70 0.62 15.54 -11.17
CA ALA A 70 2.03 15.37 -10.86
C ALA A 70 2.62 16.74 -10.47
N LYS A 71 2.80 17.00 -9.17
CA LYS A 71 3.57 18.16 -8.71
C LYS A 71 5.04 17.88 -9.04
N LYS A 72 5.56 18.52 -10.09
CA LYS A 72 6.99 18.72 -10.28
C LYS A 72 7.52 19.47 -9.05
N GLN A 73 8.31 18.81 -8.21
CA GLN A 73 9.18 19.52 -7.27
C GLN A 73 10.32 20.13 -8.11
N SER A 74 10.30 21.45 -8.20
CA SER A 74 11.45 22.24 -8.66
C SER A 74 12.58 22.14 -7.64
N LEU A 75 13.80 22.13 -8.18
CA LEU A 75 15.11 22.29 -7.52
C LEU A 75 15.09 23.33 -6.40
#